data_AF-A0A210QEQ5-F1
#
_entry.id   AF-A0A210QEQ5-F1
#
_cell.length_a   1.000
_cell.length_b   1.000
_cell.length_c   1.000
_cell.angle_alpha   90.00
_cell.angle_beta   90.00
_cell.angle_gamma   90.00
#
_symmetry.space_group_name_H-M   'P 1'
#
loop_
_entity.id
_entity.type
_entity.pdbx_description
1 polymer ?
#
loop_
_entity_poly.entity_id
_entity_poly.type
_entity_poly.pdbx_seq_one_letter_code
_entity_poly.pdbx_strand_id
1 'polypeptide(L)'
;MTRESDTAQVIEFDEGLAEASRVAMETGMLTPLVKEELKYTILSRREANGKGQIEVTFDDPQQYQLTTEELEKVEKRRQQNRSAARRFRHRQKQTSHDFIKKIQSLESNNTTLRSELEKVSREKDELQRELHAHLLHCPTLGLNNTHLCQEYHLFEQ
;
A
#
# COMPACT_ATOMS: atom_id res chain seq x y z
N MET A 1 38.40 52.76 -26.10
CA MET A 1 38.16 51.58 -26.95
C MET A 1 38.91 50.43 -26.29
N THR A 2 38.33 49.47 -25.59
CA THR A 2 37.03 48.82 -25.67
C THR A 2 36.62 48.34 -24.28
N ARG A 3 35.44 48.75 -23.79
CA ARG A 3 34.78 48.23 -22.57
C ARG A 3 33.29 48.04 -22.87
N GLU A 4 33.01 47.33 -23.96
CA GLU A 4 31.63 47.07 -24.41
C GLU A 4 31.36 45.58 -24.66
N SER A 5 32.34 44.69 -24.41
CA SER A 5 32.17 43.24 -24.59
C SER A 5 31.68 42.50 -23.33
N ASP A 6 31.73 43.11 -22.15
CA ASP A 6 31.37 42.44 -20.90
C ASP A 6 29.88 42.56 -20.55
N THR A 7 29.12 43.46 -21.19
CA THR A 7 27.72 43.71 -20.85
C THR A 7 26.73 42.70 -21.44
N ALA A 8 27.09 42.00 -22.52
CA ALA A 8 26.19 41.04 -23.16
C ALA A 8 26.14 39.69 -22.44
N GLN A 9 27.24 39.26 -21.82
CA GLN A 9 27.29 38.03 -21.02
C GLN A 9 26.66 38.19 -19.63
N VAL A 10 26.33 39.39 -19.17
CA VAL A 10 25.68 39.58 -17.85
C VAL A 10 24.16 39.41 -17.94
N ILE A 11 23.57 39.61 -19.13
CA ILE A 11 22.11 39.70 -19.30
C ILE A 11 21.43 38.32 -19.43
N GLU A 12 22.11 37.31 -19.99
CA GLU A 12 21.55 35.95 -20.17
C GLU A 12 21.58 35.11 -18.87
N PHE A 13 22.43 35.47 -17.91
CA PHE A 13 22.62 34.75 -16.65
C PHE A 13 21.66 35.20 -15.53
N ASP A 14 21.13 36.42 -15.65
CA ASP A 14 20.21 37.01 -14.67
C ASP A 14 18.79 36.39 -14.75
N GLU A 15 18.38 35.96 -15.95
CA GLU A 15 17.04 35.40 -16.19
C GLU A 15 16.81 34.08 -15.44
N GLY A 16 17.82 33.18 -15.41
CA GLY A 16 17.72 31.90 -14.73
C GLY A 16 17.65 32.02 -13.20
N LEU A 17 18.37 32.99 -12.62
CA LEU A 17 18.35 33.25 -11.19
C LEU A 17 17.06 33.97 -10.76
N ALA A 18 16.57 34.91 -11.58
CA ALA A 18 15.31 35.59 -11.37
C ALA A 18 14.13 34.59 -11.39
N GLU A 19 14.12 33.68 -12.36
CA GLU A 19 13.09 32.64 -12.45
C GLU A 19 13.17 31.65 -11.27
N ALA A 20 14.37 31.20 -10.91
CA ALA A 20 14.57 30.34 -9.73
C ALA A 20 14.08 31.02 -8.44
N SER A 21 14.31 32.33 -8.31
CA SER A 21 13.83 33.14 -7.18
C SER A 21 12.29 33.20 -7.15
N ARG A 22 11.66 33.47 -8.30
CA ARG A 22 10.20 33.50 -8.43
C ARG A 22 9.58 32.16 -8.04
N VAL A 23 10.09 31.05 -8.58
CA VAL A 23 9.58 29.70 -8.29
C VAL A 23 9.79 29.31 -6.83
N ALA A 24 10.93 29.68 -6.21
CA ALA A 24 11.17 29.40 -4.80
C ALA A 24 10.19 30.17 -3.90
N MET A 25 9.86 31.42 -4.24
CA MET A 25 8.86 32.21 -3.51
C MET A 25 7.45 31.65 -3.66
N GLU A 26 7.07 31.21 -4.87
CA GLU A 26 5.73 30.65 -5.14
C GLU A 26 5.53 29.27 -4.50
N THR A 27 6.55 28.43 -4.51
CA THR A 27 6.47 27.04 -4.02
C THR A 27 6.87 26.88 -2.56
N GLY A 28 7.56 27.88 -1.98
CA GLY A 28 8.13 27.81 -0.64
C GLY A 28 9.31 26.83 -0.52
N MET A 29 9.80 26.29 -1.63
CA MET A 29 10.92 25.34 -1.65
C MET A 29 12.20 26.00 -2.13
N LEU A 30 13.30 25.84 -1.39
CA LEU A 30 14.59 26.45 -1.71
C LEU A 30 15.35 25.76 -2.87
N THR A 31 14.94 24.55 -3.24
CA THR A 31 15.60 23.70 -4.24
C THR A 31 15.91 24.38 -5.58
N PRO A 32 15.05 25.26 -6.15
CA PRO A 32 15.38 25.98 -7.40
C PRO A 32 16.63 26.86 -7.27
N LEU A 33 16.77 27.57 -6.14
CA LEU A 33 17.91 28.46 -5.89
C LEU A 33 19.20 27.67 -5.66
N VAL A 34 19.13 26.56 -4.91
CA VAL A 34 20.28 25.66 -4.69
C VAL A 34 20.79 25.07 -6.01
N LYS A 35 19.90 24.78 -6.96
CA LYS A 35 20.30 24.28 -8.28
C LYS A 35 21.08 25.31 -9.08
N GLU A 36 20.64 26.57 -9.09
CA GLU A 36 21.38 27.62 -9.79
C GLU A 36 22.74 27.88 -9.10
N GLU A 37 22.80 27.94 -7.77
CA GLU A 37 24.08 28.05 -7.03
C GLU A 37 25.06 26.92 -7.38
N LEU A 38 24.56 25.68 -7.40
CA LEU A 38 25.39 24.51 -7.73
C LEU A 38 25.88 24.56 -9.19
N LYS A 39 25.02 24.97 -10.12
CA LYS A 39 25.35 25.17 -11.53
C LYS A 39 26.47 26.22 -11.67
N TYR A 40 26.38 27.36 -10.99
CA TYR A 40 27.43 28.39 -10.98
C TYR A 40 28.74 27.85 -10.43
N THR A 41 28.69 27.17 -9.28
CA THR A 41 29.86 26.57 -8.64
C THR A 41 30.58 25.61 -9.60
N ILE A 42 29.83 24.79 -10.33
CA ILE A 42 30.37 23.85 -11.31
C ILE A 42 30.99 24.60 -12.49
N LEU A 43 30.28 25.57 -13.08
CA LEU A 43 30.76 26.32 -14.25
C LEU A 43 32.03 27.13 -13.92
N SER A 44 32.03 27.91 -12.83
CA SER A 44 33.21 28.68 -12.40
C SER A 44 34.41 27.78 -12.12
N ARG A 45 34.19 26.62 -11.48
CA ARG A 45 35.27 25.64 -11.27
C ARG A 45 35.79 25.08 -12.60
N ARG A 46 34.93 24.85 -13.60
CA ARG A 46 35.37 24.34 -14.92
C ARG A 46 36.20 25.37 -15.67
N GLU A 47 35.77 26.64 -15.67
CA GLU A 47 36.51 27.73 -16.29
C GLU A 47 37.88 27.95 -15.66
N ALA A 48 37.95 27.96 -14.32
CA ALA A 48 39.22 28.05 -13.60
C ALA A 48 40.19 26.88 -13.91
N ASN A 49 39.65 25.73 -14.33
CA ASN A 49 40.42 24.57 -14.77
C ASN A 49 40.61 24.51 -16.31
N GLY A 50 40.23 25.57 -17.05
CA GLY A 50 40.37 25.65 -18.50
C GLY A 50 39.47 24.67 -19.29
N LYS A 51 38.42 24.12 -18.68
CA LYS A 51 37.55 23.09 -19.27
C LYS A 51 36.37 23.64 -20.09
N GLY A 52 36.30 24.96 -20.27
CA GLY A 52 35.31 25.65 -21.08
C GLY A 52 33.84 25.33 -20.74
N GLN A 53 32.95 25.77 -21.64
CA GLN A 53 31.51 25.51 -21.55
C GLN A 53 31.19 24.03 -21.82
N ILE A 54 30.14 23.52 -21.18
CA ILE A 54 29.68 22.14 -21.37
C ILE A 54 28.93 22.05 -22.70
N GLU A 55 29.51 21.37 -23.68
CA GLU A 55 28.81 21.00 -24.91
C GLU A 55 28.09 19.67 -24.67
N VAL A 56 26.75 19.68 -24.77
CA VAL A 56 25.94 18.47 -24.61
C VAL A 56 25.69 17.90 -26.00
N THR A 57 26.44 16.86 -26.36
CA THR A 57 26.15 16.06 -27.56
C THR A 57 25.11 15.00 -27.21
N PHE A 58 24.03 14.97 -27.98
CA PHE A 58 23.02 13.90 -27.88
C PHE A 58 23.31 12.88 -28.96
N ASP A 59 24.32 12.05 -28.71
CA ASP A 59 24.67 10.98 -29.64
C ASP A 59 23.64 9.85 -29.55
N ASP A 60 23.27 9.30 -30.70
CA ASP A 60 22.36 8.16 -30.76
C ASP A 60 22.98 6.95 -30.02
N PRO A 61 22.18 6.18 -29.27
CA PRO A 61 22.69 5.04 -28.52
C PRO A 61 23.30 4.02 -29.48
N GLN A 62 24.57 3.68 -29.26
CA GLN A 62 25.28 2.68 -30.05
C GLN A 62 24.57 1.32 -29.96
N GLN A 63 24.12 0.79 -31.11
CA GLN A 63 23.55 -0.55 -31.18
C GLN A 63 24.67 -1.60 -31.23
N TYR A 64 24.93 -2.24 -30.09
CA TYR A 64 25.85 -3.37 -30.03
C TYR A 64 25.14 -4.67 -30.45
N GLN A 65 25.77 -5.43 -31.34
CA GLN A 65 25.28 -6.78 -31.69
C GLN A 65 25.67 -7.75 -30.58
N LEU A 66 24.68 -8.43 -30.01
CA LEU A 66 24.90 -9.42 -28.97
C LEU A 66 25.78 -10.56 -29.49
N THR A 67 26.78 -10.93 -28.69
CA THR A 67 27.58 -12.13 -28.94
C THR A 67 26.72 -13.38 -28.78
N THR A 68 27.18 -14.50 -29.35
CA THR A 68 26.49 -15.80 -29.25
C THR A 68 26.27 -16.22 -27.78
N GLU A 69 27.26 -16.01 -26.91
CA GLU A 69 27.16 -16.29 -25.48
C GLU A 69 26.10 -15.44 -24.76
N GLU A 70 25.94 -14.18 -25.17
CA GLU A 70 24.93 -13.29 -24.61
C GLU A 70 23.52 -13.70 -25.07
N LEU A 71 23.37 -14.13 -26.32
CA LEU A 71 22.11 -14.66 -26.84
C LEU A 71 21.66 -15.91 -26.07
N GLU A 72 22.59 -16.84 -25.78
CA GLU A 72 22.30 -18.04 -24.98
C GLU A 72 21.87 -17.68 -23.54
N LYS A 73 22.55 -16.72 -22.91
CA LYS A 73 22.17 -16.23 -21.56
C LYS A 73 20.78 -15.61 -21.57
N VAL A 74 20.45 -14.82 -22.59
CA VAL A 74 19.12 -14.23 -22.76
C VAL A 74 18.06 -15.31 -22.90
N GLU A 75 18.29 -16.33 -23.73
CA GLU A 75 17.31 -17.39 -23.93
C GLU A 75 17.12 -18.23 -22.67
N LYS A 76 18.20 -18.57 -21.96
CA LYS A 76 18.13 -19.24 -20.65
C LYS A 76 17.32 -18.43 -19.65
N ARG A 77 17.54 -17.11 -19.58
CA ARG A 77 16.79 -16.21 -18.70
C ARG A 77 15.31 -16.15 -19.08
N ARG A 78 14.98 -16.11 -20.37
CA ARG A 78 13.60 -16.15 -20.87
C ARG A 78 12.90 -17.46 -20.49
N GLN A 79 13.57 -18.60 -20.66
CA GLN A 79 13.02 -19.90 -20.29
C GLN A 79 12.77 -19.99 -18.77
N GLN A 80 13.71 -19.52 -17.96
CA GLN A 80 13.56 -19.46 -16.50
C GLN A 80 12.40 -18.55 -16.09
N ASN A 81 12.31 -17.35 -16.66
CA ASN A 81 11.22 -16.42 -16.37
C ASN A 81 9.85 -17.00 -16.79
N ARG A 82 9.79 -17.68 -17.94
CA ARG A 82 8.57 -18.36 -18.41
C ARG A 82 8.11 -19.42 -17.41
N SER A 83 9.03 -20.24 -16.91
CA SER A 83 8.76 -21.25 -15.90
C SER A 83 8.35 -20.62 -14.56
N ALA A 84 9.04 -19.56 -14.12
CA ALA A 84 8.71 -18.83 -12.91
C ALA A 84 7.30 -18.20 -12.98
N ALA A 85 6.96 -17.56 -14.10
CA ALA A 85 5.65 -16.95 -14.33
C ALA A 85 4.53 -18.01 -14.32
N ARG A 86 4.75 -19.19 -14.93
CA ARG A 86 3.80 -20.31 -14.86
C ARG A 86 3.57 -20.77 -13.42
N ARG A 87 4.65 -20.97 -12.65
CA ARG A 87 4.57 -21.36 -11.23
C ARG A 87 3.88 -20.30 -10.38
N PHE A 88 4.17 -19.02 -10.61
CA PHE A 88 3.54 -17.91 -9.90
C PHE A 88 2.03 -17.90 -10.14
N ARG A 89 1.60 -17.93 -11.41
CA ARG A 89 0.17 -17.97 -11.78
C ARG A 89 -0.53 -19.20 -11.20
N HIS A 90 0.13 -20.35 -11.22
CA HIS A 90 -0.42 -21.57 -10.64
C HIS A 90 -0.60 -21.45 -9.13
N ARG A 91 0.41 -20.97 -8.39
CA ARG A 91 0.32 -20.73 -6.94
C ARG A 91 -0.77 -19.72 -6.61
N GLN A 92 -0.85 -18.62 -7.35
CA GLN A 92 -1.90 -17.61 -7.15
C GLN A 92 -3.30 -18.21 -7.30
N LYS A 93 -3.51 -19.04 -8.32
CA LYS A 93 -4.78 -19.75 -8.54
C LYS A 93 -5.08 -20.74 -7.40
N GLN A 94 -4.08 -21.52 -6.98
CA GLN A 94 -4.23 -22.47 -5.86
C GLN A 94 -4.60 -21.75 -4.56
N THR A 95 -3.85 -20.70 -4.19
CA THR A 95 -4.12 -19.90 -2.99
C THR A 95 -5.53 -19.30 -3.01
N SER A 96 -5.97 -18.75 -4.16
CA SER A 96 -7.34 -18.25 -4.31
C SER A 96 -8.38 -19.35 -4.07
N HIS A 97 -8.17 -20.52 -4.66
CA HIS A 97 -9.07 -21.66 -4.50
C HIS A 97 -9.09 -22.20 -3.06
N ASP A 98 -7.95 -22.23 -2.39
CA ASP A 98 -7.86 -22.64 -0.98
C ASP A 98 -8.57 -21.66 -0.06
N PHE A 99 -8.47 -20.35 -0.31
CA PHE A 99 -9.25 -19.34 0.41
C PHE A 99 -10.75 -19.50 0.18
N ILE A 100 -11.20 -19.72 -1.07
CA ILE A 100 -12.62 -19.96 -1.37
C ILE A 100 -13.13 -21.17 -0.60
N LYS A 101 -12.40 -22.29 -0.64
CA LYS A 101 -12.75 -23.49 0.13
C LYS A 101 -12.84 -23.22 1.63
N LYS A 102 -11.89 -22.44 2.17
CA LYS A 102 -11.88 -22.12 3.59
C LYS A 102 -13.06 -21.24 3.97
N ILE A 103 -13.40 -20.24 3.15
CA ILE A 103 -14.58 -19.39 3.33
C ILE A 103 -15.84 -20.25 3.35
N GLN A 104 -16.05 -21.10 2.33
CA GLN A 104 -17.21 -21.97 2.24
C GLN A 104 -17.34 -22.91 3.45
N SER A 105 -16.22 -23.50 3.91
CA SER A 105 -16.21 -24.34 5.11
C SER A 105 -16.56 -23.55 6.37
N LEU A 106 -16.04 -22.33 6.53
CA LEU A 106 -16.35 -21.49 7.68
C LEU A 106 -17.81 -21.02 7.67
N GLU A 107 -18.34 -20.64 6.50
CA GLU A 107 -19.74 -20.27 6.33
C GLU A 107 -20.66 -21.45 6.68
N SER A 108 -20.38 -22.65 6.16
CA SER A 108 -21.13 -23.86 6.50
C SER A 108 -21.08 -24.18 7.99
N ASN A 109 -19.91 -24.06 8.63
CA ASN A 109 -19.81 -24.30 10.07
C ASN A 109 -20.57 -23.23 10.87
N ASN A 110 -20.54 -21.97 10.42
CA ASN A 110 -21.25 -20.89 11.08
C ASN A 110 -22.77 -21.09 11.01
N THR A 111 -23.31 -21.51 9.87
CA THR A 111 -24.74 -21.80 9.73
C THR A 111 -25.16 -22.97 10.62
N THR A 112 -24.36 -24.04 10.69
CA THR A 112 -24.62 -25.16 11.61
C THR A 112 -24.62 -24.70 13.07
N LEU A 113 -23.59 -23.98 13.50
CA LEU A 113 -23.47 -23.52 14.89
C LEU A 113 -24.60 -22.55 15.28
N ARG A 114 -25.03 -21.66 14.37
CA ARG A 114 -26.18 -20.78 14.61
C ARG A 114 -27.47 -21.57 14.79
N SER A 115 -27.69 -22.59 13.95
CA SER A 115 -28.85 -23.47 14.07
C SER A 115 -28.87 -24.23 15.40
N GLU A 116 -27.71 -24.74 15.82
CA GLU A 116 -27.56 -25.40 17.13
C GLU A 116 -27.81 -24.44 18.29
N LEU A 117 -27.26 -23.22 18.22
CA LEU A 117 -27.47 -22.18 19.23
C LEU A 117 -28.96 -21.85 19.36
N GLU A 118 -29.65 -21.62 18.23
CA GLU A 118 -31.08 -21.36 18.23
C GLU A 118 -31.89 -22.52 18.80
N LYS A 119 -31.52 -23.76 18.46
CA LYS A 119 -32.17 -24.96 19.00
C LYS A 119 -32.04 -25.02 20.52
N VAL A 120 -30.82 -24.87 21.03
CA VAL A 120 -30.54 -24.92 22.48
C VAL A 120 -31.22 -23.75 23.20
N SER A 121 -31.25 -22.56 22.60
CA SER A 121 -31.96 -21.41 23.17
C SER A 121 -33.45 -21.69 23.29
N ARG A 122 -34.09 -22.24 22.23
CA ARG A 122 -35.51 -22.61 22.27
C ARG A 122 -35.80 -23.65 23.34
N GLU A 123 -34.97 -24.70 23.45
CA GLU A 123 -35.11 -25.74 24.46
C GLU A 123 -34.98 -25.16 25.88
N LYS A 124 -33.99 -24.29 26.11
CA LYS A 124 -33.81 -23.57 27.38
C LYS A 124 -35.05 -22.73 27.72
N ASP A 125 -35.54 -21.93 26.78
CA ASP A 125 -36.69 -21.05 27.01
C ASP A 125 -37.97 -21.87 27.27
N GLU A 126 -38.15 -23.01 26.60
CA GLU A 126 -39.25 -23.93 26.83
C GLU A 126 -39.20 -24.53 28.25
N LEU A 127 -38.05 -25.07 28.66
CA LEU A 127 -37.85 -25.59 30.02
C LEU A 127 -38.06 -24.52 31.09
N GLN A 128 -37.60 -23.29 30.84
CA GLN A 128 -37.82 -22.16 31.75
C GLN A 128 -39.31 -21.82 31.88
N ARG A 129 -40.06 -21.82 30.78
CA ARG A 129 -41.53 -21.61 30.82
C ARG A 129 -42.24 -22.71 31.60
N GLU A 130 -41.90 -23.97 31.36
CA GLU A 130 -42.47 -25.11 32.08
C GLU A 130 -42.17 -25.04 33.58
N LEU A 131 -40.92 -24.72 33.94
CA LEU A 131 -40.52 -24.54 35.33
C LEU A 131 -41.29 -23.40 35.99
N HIS A 132 -41.40 -22.24 35.32
CA HIS A 132 -42.15 -21.11 35.84
C HIS A 132 -43.63 -21.47 36.04
N ALA A 133 -44.26 -22.15 35.08
CA ALA A 133 -45.64 -22.61 35.19
C ALA A 133 -45.84 -23.56 36.39
N HIS A 134 -44.90 -24.48 36.63
CA HIS A 134 -44.93 -25.36 37.79
C HIS A 134 -44.77 -24.59 39.11
N LEU A 135 -43.84 -23.64 39.18
CA LEU A 135 -43.60 -22.82 40.37
C LEU A 135 -44.84 -22.01 40.80
N LEU A 136 -45.68 -21.59 39.86
CA LEU A 136 -46.95 -20.89 40.16
C LEU A 136 -47.97 -21.78 40.89
N HIS A 137 -47.87 -23.10 40.76
CA HIS A 137 -48.83 -24.06 41.32
C HIS A 137 -48.23 -24.95 42.41
N CYS A 138 -46.94 -24.83 42.70
CA CYS A 138 -46.22 -25.70 43.64
C CYS A 138 -46.18 -25.09 45.06
N PRO A 139 -46.86 -25.68 46.06
CA PRO A 139 -46.96 -25.11 47.41
C PRO A 139 -45.65 -25.13 48.20
N THR A 140 -44.66 -25.94 47.78
CA THR A 140 -43.46 -26.25 48.57
C THR A 140 -42.23 -25.42 48.19
N LEU A 141 -42.23 -24.74 47.04
CA LEU A 141 -41.07 -23.98 46.52
C LEU A 141 -41.20 -22.46 46.64
N GLY A 142 -42.40 -21.94 46.93
CA GLY A 142 -42.70 -20.51 47.00
C GLY A 142 -42.05 -19.74 48.16
N LEU A 143 -41.41 -20.42 49.12
CA LEU A 143 -40.83 -19.78 50.31
C LEU A 143 -39.31 -19.52 50.23
N ASN A 144 -38.59 -20.10 49.26
CA ASN A 144 -37.11 -20.03 49.22
C ASN A 144 -36.51 -19.41 47.94
N ASN A 145 -37.29 -18.92 46.97
CA ASN A 145 -36.77 -18.49 45.67
C ASN A 145 -37.27 -17.11 45.18
N THR A 146 -37.47 -16.15 46.08
CA THR A 146 -37.79 -14.76 45.69
C THR A 146 -36.64 -14.02 45.00
N HIS A 147 -35.41 -14.58 44.99
CA HIS A 147 -34.22 -13.92 44.43
C HIS A 147 -33.96 -14.21 42.93
N LEU A 148 -34.59 -15.22 42.34
CA LEU A 148 -34.32 -15.63 40.94
C LEU A 148 -35.21 -14.92 39.91
N CYS A 149 -36.23 -14.16 40.33
CA CYS A 149 -37.16 -13.52 39.41
C CYS A 149 -36.74 -12.09 38.96
N GLN A 150 -35.69 -11.51 39.56
CA GLN A 150 -35.30 -10.11 39.32
C GLN A 150 -34.04 -9.93 38.45
N GLU A 151 -33.18 -10.94 38.28
CA GLU A 151 -31.94 -10.78 37.49
C GLU A 151 -32.12 -10.93 35.97
N TYR A 152 -33.23 -11.49 35.50
CA TYR A 152 -33.38 -11.83 34.07
C TYR A 152 -33.85 -10.70 33.15
N HIS A 153 -34.20 -9.52 33.68
CA HIS A 153 -34.55 -8.36 32.84
C HIS A 153 -33.35 -7.52 32.38
N LEU A 154 -32.13 -7.89 32.81
CA LEU A 154 -30.89 -7.17 32.48
C LEU A 154 -30.09 -7.78 31.33
N PHE A 155 -30.51 -8.93 30.78
CA PHE A 155 -29.76 -9.66 29.74
C PHE A 155 -30.39 -9.57 28.32
N GLU A 156 -31.43 -8.75 28.14
CA GLU A 156 -32.06 -8.46 26.84
C GLU A 156 -31.92 -6.97 26.41
N GLN A 157 -30.72 -6.39 26.53
CA GLN A 157 -30.35 -5.14 25.84
C GLN A 157 -29.05 -5.28 25.06
#